data_AF-A0A3P6D5C5-F1
#
_entry.id   AF-A0A3P6D5C5-F1
#
_cell.length_a   1.000
_cell.length_b   1.000
_cell.length_c   1.000
_cell.angle_alpha   90.00
_cell.angle_beta   90.00
_cell.angle_gamma   90.00
#
_symmetry.space_group_name_H-M   'P 1'
#
loop_
_entity.id
_entity.type
_entity.pdbx_description
1 polymer ?
#
loop_
_entity_poly.entity_id
_entity_poly.type
_entity_poly.pdbx_seq_one_letter_code
_entity_poly.pdbx_strand_id
1 'polypeptide(L)'
;VGCKENLWRECGSCSGQACISVDYVFVEQSFASSLIETLKPMIRSFFGKNPKESGCLSRIVTKKHFQRLAHLLNDPGVQASIVYGGSTIFL
;
A
#
# COMPACT_ATOMS: atom_id res chain seq x y z
N VAL A 1 -20.05 -6.43 2.67
CA VAL A 1 -18.90 -6.96 3.43
C VAL A 1 -17.80 -5.92 3.31
N GLY A 2 -17.83 -4.93 4.20
CA GLY A 2 -17.18 -3.63 4.00
C GLY A 2 -15.94 -3.47 4.85
N CYS A 3 -14.84 -3.06 4.23
CA CYS A 3 -13.71 -2.49 4.96
C CYS A 3 -14.21 -1.32 5.83
N LYS A 4 -13.82 -1.31 7.12
CA LYS A 4 -14.30 -0.35 8.13
C LYS A 4 -14.03 1.12 7.73
N GLU A 5 -14.83 1.98 8.33
CA GLU A 5 -15.25 3.33 7.96
C GLU A 5 -14.20 4.41 7.59
N ASN A 6 -14.48 5.06 6.44
CA ASN A 6 -14.72 6.50 6.22
C ASN A 6 -13.57 7.53 6.02
N LEU A 7 -12.30 7.13 5.87
CA LEU A 7 -11.29 8.05 5.28
C LEU A 7 -10.34 7.37 4.29
N TRP A 8 -10.05 6.09 4.49
CA TRP A 8 -9.07 5.33 3.69
C TRP A 8 -9.70 4.52 2.54
N ARG A 9 -10.99 4.75 2.22
CA ARG A 9 -11.71 4.05 1.12
C ARG A 9 -11.05 4.23 -0.24
N GLU A 10 -10.40 5.37 -0.46
CA GLU A 10 -9.64 5.73 -1.67
C GLU A 10 -8.45 4.78 -1.89
N CYS A 11 -7.70 4.47 -0.83
CA CYS A 11 -6.53 3.59 -0.90
C CYS A 11 -6.92 2.12 -1.08
N GLY A 12 -8.01 1.67 -0.43
CA GLY A 12 -8.46 0.27 -0.46
C GLY A 12 -9.20 -0.15 -1.73
N SER A 13 -10.11 0.69 -2.25
CA SER A 13 -11.06 0.23 -3.29
C SER A 13 -10.43 0.00 -4.67
N CYS A 14 -9.32 0.67 -4.98
CA CYS A 14 -8.62 0.53 -6.27
C CYS A 14 -7.12 0.21 -6.13
N SER A 15 -6.63 -0.10 -4.94
CA SER A 15 -5.19 -0.34 -4.68
C SER A 15 -4.30 0.79 -5.24
N GLY A 16 -4.73 2.04 -5.05
CA GLY A 16 -4.02 3.23 -5.56
C GLY A 16 -4.13 3.46 -7.08
N GLN A 17 -5.05 2.79 -7.80
CA GLN A 17 -5.26 2.99 -9.24
C GLN A 17 -6.30 4.09 -9.55
N ALA A 18 -6.53 5.02 -8.64
CA ALA A 18 -7.46 6.14 -8.80
C ALA A 18 -6.68 7.45 -9.00
N CYS A 19 -7.17 8.36 -9.84
CA CYS A 19 -6.48 9.62 -10.12
C CYS A 19 -6.36 10.56 -8.91
N ILE A 20 -7.14 10.32 -7.87
CA ILE A 20 -7.16 11.08 -6.61
C ILE A 20 -6.51 10.32 -5.45
N SER A 21 -5.79 9.23 -5.73
CA SER A 21 -5.04 8.51 -4.70
C SER A 21 -3.93 9.37 -4.12
N VAL A 22 -3.59 9.13 -2.85
CA VAL A 22 -2.47 9.80 -2.19
C VAL A 22 -1.17 9.07 -2.52
N ASP A 23 -0.30 9.71 -3.30
CA ASP A 23 1.01 9.15 -3.69
C ASP A 23 2.14 9.49 -2.71
N TYR A 24 2.02 10.58 -1.94
CA TYR A 24 3.03 11.05 -1.00
C TYR A 24 2.43 11.79 0.20
N VAL A 25 3.18 11.80 1.30
CA VAL A 25 2.83 12.52 2.53
C VAL A 25 4.04 13.32 2.98
N PHE A 26 3.84 14.61 3.27
CA PHE A 26 4.86 15.45 3.88
C PHE A 26 4.74 15.41 5.40
N VAL A 27 5.87 15.25 6.07
CA VAL A 27 5.98 15.23 7.53
C VAL A 27 7.30 15.90 7.91
N GLU A 28 7.30 16.59 9.04
CA GLU A 28 8.54 17.11 9.60
C GLU A 28 9.46 15.94 9.96
N GLN A 29 10.76 16.09 9.72
CA GLN A 29 11.75 15.02 9.87
C GLN A 29 11.73 14.39 11.27
N SER A 30 11.48 15.20 12.31
CA SER A 30 11.37 14.77 13.71
C SER A 30 10.20 13.79 13.96
N PHE A 31 9.15 13.85 13.14
CA PHE A 31 7.96 13.00 13.25
C PHE A 31 7.92 11.84 12.25
N ALA A 32 8.86 11.76 11.31
CA ALA A 32 8.85 10.74 10.26
C ALA A 32 8.84 9.30 10.80
N SER A 33 9.67 9.01 11.81
CA SER A 33 9.73 7.70 12.46
C SER A 33 8.41 7.36 13.18
N SER A 34 7.86 8.32 13.92
CA SER A 34 6.59 8.17 14.65
C SER A 34 5.41 7.92 13.70
N LEU A 35 5.38 8.61 12.56
CA LEU A 35 4.39 8.40 11.51
C LEU A 35 4.47 6.97 10.96
N ILE A 36 5.67 6.50 10.61
CA ILE A 36 5.88 5.14 10.09
C ILE A 36 5.40 4.08 11.09
N GLU A 37 5.76 4.22 12.37
CA GLU A 37 5.36 3.27 13.41
C GLU A 37 3.86 3.28 13.69
N THR A 38 3.18 4.42 13.49
CA THR A 38 1.72 4.52 13.62
C THR A 38 0.97 3.97 12.40
N LEU A 39 1.54 4.12 11.19
CA LEU A 39 0.93 3.63 9.95
C LEU A 39 0.94 2.11 9.85
N LYS A 40 2.02 1.42 10.27
CA LYS A 40 2.12 -0.05 10.23
C LYS A 40 0.92 -0.78 10.88
N PRO A 41 0.54 -0.51 12.15
CA PRO A 41 -0.60 -1.16 12.78
C PRO A 41 -1.94 -0.71 12.17
N MET A 42 -2.03 0.53 11.68
CA MET A 42 -3.21 1.01 10.96
C MET A 42 -3.43 0.19 9.68
N ILE A 43 -2.41 0.02 8.84
CA ILE A 43 -2.51 -0.79 7.61
C ILE A 43 -2.91 -2.23 7.95
N ARG A 44 -2.35 -2.80 9.02
CA ARG A 44 -2.69 -4.16 9.48
C ARG A 44 -4.13 -4.27 10.00
N SER A 45 -4.70 -3.23 10.60
CA SER A 45 -6.09 -3.26 11.05
C SER A 45 -7.09 -3.26 9.88
N PHE A 46 -6.70 -2.66 8.75
CA PHE A 46 -7.49 -2.66 7.51
C PHE A 46 -7.39 -3.98 6.72
N PHE A 47 -6.16 -4.46 6.48
CA PHE A 47 -5.92 -5.63 5.61
C PHE A 47 -5.68 -6.93 6.37
N GLY A 48 -5.69 -6.90 7.71
CA GLY A 48 -5.38 -8.06 8.53
C GLY A 48 -3.89 -8.46 8.46
N LYS A 49 -3.59 -9.67 8.96
CA LYS A 49 -2.22 -10.23 8.88
C LYS A 49 -1.86 -10.67 7.47
N ASN A 50 -2.85 -11.10 6.69
CA ASN A 50 -2.69 -11.52 5.31
C ASN A 50 -3.59 -10.65 4.41
N PRO A 51 -3.05 -9.61 3.76
CA PRO A 51 -3.84 -8.71 2.91
C PRO A 51 -4.62 -9.42 1.80
N LYS A 52 -4.17 -10.60 1.34
CA LYS A 52 -4.89 -11.39 0.34
C LYS A 52 -6.23 -11.92 0.82
N GLU A 53 -6.32 -12.25 2.10
CA GLU A 53 -7.53 -12.82 2.72
C GLU A 53 -8.51 -11.73 3.15
N SER A 54 -8.08 -10.47 3.17
CA SER A 54 -8.89 -9.34 3.66
C SER A 54 -10.15 -9.06 2.83
N GLY A 55 -10.16 -9.46 1.55
CA GLY A 55 -11.20 -9.06 0.59
C GLY A 55 -11.22 -7.55 0.27
N CYS A 56 -10.36 -6.76 0.90
CA CYS A 56 -10.27 -5.31 0.72
C CYS A 56 -9.14 -4.88 -0.23
N LEU A 57 -8.26 -5.80 -0.62
CA LEU A 57 -7.17 -5.52 -1.55
C LEU A 57 -7.61 -5.84 -2.98
N SER A 58 -7.68 -4.82 -3.84
CA SER A 58 -7.99 -4.99 -5.26
C SER A 58 -6.75 -5.41 -6.06
N ARG A 59 -6.96 -6.05 -7.22
CA ARG A 59 -5.87 -6.45 -8.13
C ARG A 59 -5.47 -5.30 -9.04
N ILE A 60 -4.21 -5.31 -9.48
CA ILE A 60 -3.77 -4.43 -10.57
C ILE A 60 -4.44 -4.86 -11.87
N VAL A 61 -5.03 -3.88 -12.58
CA VAL A 61 -5.98 -4.15 -13.67
C VAL A 61 -5.37 -4.90 -14.86
N THR A 62 -4.10 -4.64 -15.20
CA THR A 62 -3.42 -5.34 -16.30
C THR A 62 -2.09 -5.94 -15.88
N LYS A 63 -1.70 -7.03 -16.56
CA LYS A 63 -0.38 -7.67 -16.39
C LYS A 63 0.77 -6.70 -16.65
N LYS A 64 0.64 -5.83 -17.65
CA LYS A 64 1.66 -4.81 -17.98
C LYS A 64 1.87 -3.83 -16.82
N HIS A 65 0.79 -3.32 -16.21
CA HIS A 65 0.91 -2.43 -15.06
C HIS A 65 1.47 -3.14 -13.84
N PHE A 66 1.07 -4.39 -13.62
CA PHE A 66 1.63 -5.21 -12.54
C PHE A 66 3.14 -5.42 -12.72
N GLN A 67 3.58 -5.82 -13.92
CA GLN A 67 5.01 -6.02 -14.21
C GLN A 67 5.82 -4.74 -14.01
N ARG A 68 5.29 -3.59 -14.44
CA ARG A 68 5.92 -2.28 -14.19
C ARG A 68 6.13 -2.01 -12.70
N LEU A 69 5.11 -2.27 -11.87
CA LEU A 69 5.21 -2.08 -10.42
C LEU A 69 6.15 -3.09 -9.77
N ALA A 70 6.11 -4.36 -10.18
CA ALA A 70 7.01 -5.40 -9.68
C ALA A 70 8.47 -5.08 -10.01
N HIS A 71 8.76 -4.57 -11.21
CA HIS A 71 10.10 -4.14 -11.57
C HIS A 71 10.56 -2.94 -10.75
N LEU A 72 9.68 -1.95 -10.53
CA LEU A 72 9.99 -0.79 -9.67
C LEU A 72 10.31 -1.24 -8.24
N LEU A 73 9.51 -2.14 -7.67
CA LEU A 73 9.73 -2.68 -6.33
C LEU A 73 11.00 -3.54 -6.24
N ASN A 74 11.47 -4.11 -7.35
CA ASN A 74 12.71 -4.86 -7.41
C ASN A 74 13.95 -3.99 -7.63
N ASP A 75 13.80 -2.70 -7.92
CA ASP A 75 14.93 -1.77 -8.02
C ASP A 75 15.68 -1.69 -6.67
N PRO A 76 17.02 -1.83 -6.64
CA PRO A 76 17.77 -1.83 -5.40
C PRO A 76 17.61 -0.55 -4.56
N GLY A 77 17.50 0.62 -5.20
CA GLY A 77 17.31 1.89 -4.53
C GLY A 77 15.92 2.00 -3.90
N VAL A 78 14.91 1.50 -4.60
CA VAL A 78 13.55 1.40 -4.05
C VAL A 78 13.51 0.40 -2.91
N GLN A 79 14.05 -0.82 -3.08
CA GLN A 79 14.06 -1.85 -2.03
C GLN A 79 14.68 -1.36 -0.73
N ALA A 80 15.80 -0.62 -0.80
CA ALA A 80 16.46 -0.05 0.36
C ALA A 80 15.60 0.97 1.13
N SER A 81 14.60 1.57 0.47
CA SER A 81 13.68 2.54 1.07
C SER A 81 12.37 1.94 1.62
N ILE A 82 12.09 0.66 1.38
CA ILE A 82 10.84 0.02 1.80
C ILE A 82 10.88 -0.24 3.32
N VAL A 83 9.98 0.41 4.06
CA VAL A 83 9.83 0.24 5.51
C VAL A 83 8.68 -0.70 5.93
N TYR A 84 7.76 -1.00 5.01
CA TYR A 84 6.61 -1.89 5.23
C TYR A 84 6.06 -2.41 3.89
N GLY A 85 5.72 -3.70 3.82
CA GLY A 85 5.15 -4.31 2.61
C GLY A 85 6.20 -4.60 1.53
N GLY A 86 5.92 -4.20 0.29
CA GLY A 86 6.87 -4.33 -0.84
C GLY A 86 6.86 -5.68 -1.56
N SER A 87 6.03 -6.64 -1.13
CA SER A 87 5.94 -7.96 -1.77
C SER A 87 5.00 -7.93 -2.97
N THR A 88 5.40 -8.58 -4.07
CA THR A 88 4.53 -8.85 -5.22
C THR A 88 4.32 -10.35 -5.37
N ILE A 89 3.09 -10.75 -5.74
CA ILE A 89 2.77 -12.16 -5.95
C ILE A 89 2.02 -12.29 -7.28
N PHE A 90 2.60 -13.04 -8.20
CA PHE A 90 1.92 -13.49 -9.41
C PHE A 90 0.89 -14.55 -9.01
N LEU A 91 -0.38 -14.32 -9.37
CA LEU A 91 -1.46 -15.31 -9.28
C LEU A 91 -1.67 -15.96 -10.65
#